data_AF-A0A967MGN1-F1
#
_entry.id   AF-A0A967MGN1-F1
#
_cell.length_a   1.000
_cell.length_b   1.000
_cell.length_c   1.000
_cell.angle_alpha   90.00
_cell.angle_beta   90.00
_cell.angle_gamma   90.00
#
_symmetry.space_group_name_H-M   'P 1'
#
loop_
_entity.id
_entity.type
_entity.pdbx_description
1 polymer ?
#
loop_
_entity_poly.entity_id
_entity_poly.type
_entity_poly.pdbx_seq_one_letter_code
_entity_poly.pdbx_strand_id
1 'polypeptide(L)' 'APVSISTPALMAEVQERVLEPTLAAMAEQGAPFSGLLYAGLMLTTEGPKVVEFNCRFGDP' A
#
# COMPACT_ATOMS: atom_id res chain seq x y z
N ALA A 1 -8.42 10.91 6.23
CA ALA A 1 -7.88 11.98 5.36
C ALA A 1 -6.55 11.52 4.78
N PRO A 2 -6.18 11.87 3.53
CA PRO A 2 -4.86 11.52 3.00
C PRO A 2 -3.76 12.06 3.92
N VAL A 3 -2.66 11.33 4.03
CA VAL A 3 -1.52 11.73 4.86
C VAL A 3 -1.04 13.09 4.36
N SER A 4 -0.92 14.08 5.24
CA SER A 4 -0.61 15.48 4.87
C SER A 4 0.69 15.68 4.09
N ILE A 5 1.54 14.65 4.05
CA ILE A 5 2.84 14.63 3.36
C ILE A 5 2.77 14.00 1.95
N SER A 6 1.59 13.52 1.52
CA SER A 6 1.45 12.79 0.26
C SER A 6 1.65 13.71 -0.95
N THR A 7 2.70 13.48 -1.72
CA THR A 7 2.91 14.11 -3.03
C THR A 7 2.51 13.14 -4.15
N PRO A 8 2.17 13.62 -5.36
CA PRO A 8 1.86 12.73 -6.49
C PRO A 8 3.00 11.75 -6.82
N ALA A 9 4.26 12.20 -6.70
CA ALA A 9 5.42 11.36 -6.92
C ALA A 9 5.52 10.24 -5.87
N LEU A 10 5.29 10.55 -4.59
CA LEU A 10 5.28 9.55 -3.53
C LEU A 10 4.14 8.53 -3.72
N MET A 11 2.96 8.97 -4.16
CA MET A 11 1.84 8.08 -4.44
C MET A 11 2.14 7.13 -5.61
N ALA A 12 2.77 7.62 -6.68
CA ALA A 12 3.21 6.78 -7.79
C ALA A 12 4.26 5.75 -7.35
N GLU A 13 5.25 6.18 -6.56
CA GLU A 13 6.27 5.27 -6.02
C GLU A 13 5.65 4.16 -5.15
N VAL A 14 4.71 4.52 -4.27
CA VAL A 14 4.00 3.54 -3.42
C VAL A 14 3.16 2.58 -4.28
N GLN A 15 2.48 3.06 -5.30
CA GLN A 15 1.68 2.22 -6.17
C GLN A 15 2.55 1.17 -6.88
N GLU A 16 3.63 1.61 -7.55
CA GLU A 16 4.52 0.75 -8.33
C GLU A 16 5.31 -0.23 -7.45
N ARG A 17 5.82 0.23 -6.31
CA ARG A 17 6.72 -0.57 -5.47
C ARG A 17 6.02 -1.41 -4.41
N VAL A 18 4.79 -1.08 -4.05
CA VAL A 18 4.07 -1.74 -2.96
C VAL A 18 2.76 -2.34 -3.44
N LEU A 19 1.84 -1.53 -3.98
CA LEU A 19 0.46 -1.97 -4.19
C LEU A 19 0.33 -2.96 -5.36
N GLU A 20 0.87 -2.61 -6.52
CA GLU A 20 0.83 -3.45 -7.72
C GLU A 20 1.48 -4.82 -7.51
N PRO A 21 2.73 -4.94 -7.01
CA PRO A 21 3.35 -6.24 -6.78
C PRO A 21 2.64 -7.06 -5.71
N THR A 22 2.07 -6.41 -4.68
CA THR A 22 1.29 -7.12 -3.65
C THR A 22 0.04 -7.77 -4.25
N LEU A 23 -0.72 -7.02 -5.05
CA LEU A 23 -1.93 -7.52 -5.69
C LEU A 23 -1.62 -8.59 -6.75
N ALA A 24 -0.54 -8.42 -7.52
CA ALA A 24 -0.08 -9.42 -8.48
C ALA A 24 0.29 -10.73 -7.78
N ALA A 25 1.07 -10.67 -6.71
CA ALA A 25 1.45 -11.87 -5.94
C ALA A 25 0.22 -12.59 -5.35
N MET A 26 -0.77 -11.85 -4.84
CA MET A 26 -2.02 -12.43 -4.36
C MET A 26 -2.79 -13.15 -5.48
N ALA A 27 -2.85 -12.55 -6.66
CA ALA A 27 -3.49 -13.18 -7.83
C ALA A 27 -2.74 -14.44 -8.30
N GLU A 28 -1.41 -14.39 -8.36
CA GLU A 28 -0.54 -15.53 -8.71
C GLU A 28 -0.69 -16.71 -7.73
N GLN A 29 -0.93 -16.42 -6.45
CA GLN A 29 -1.22 -17.42 -5.42
C GLN A 29 -2.65 -17.97 -5.46
N GLY A 30 -3.47 -17.58 -6.44
CA GLY A 30 -4.86 -18.02 -6.56
C GLY A 30 -5.80 -17.39 -5.53
N ALA A 31 -5.38 -16.30 -4.89
CA ALA A 31 -6.15 -15.57 -3.88
C ALA A 31 -6.30 -14.09 -4.27
N PRO A 32 -6.92 -13.76 -5.43
CA PRO A 32 -7.04 -12.38 -5.88
C PRO A 32 -7.80 -11.54 -4.86
N PHE A 33 -7.22 -10.40 -4.49
CA PHE A 33 -7.81 -9.51 -3.49
C PHE A 33 -8.87 -8.60 -4.12
N SER A 34 -10.03 -8.52 -3.48
CA SER A 34 -11.11 -7.59 -3.84
C SER A 34 -11.67 -6.98 -2.56
N GLY A 35 -11.61 -5.65 -2.46
CA GLY A 35 -12.00 -4.92 -1.26
C GLY A 35 -11.09 -3.72 -1.04
N LEU A 36 -11.01 -3.27 0.21
CA LEU A 36 -10.16 -2.15 0.59
C LEU A 36 -8.89 -2.67 1.27
N LEU A 37 -7.74 -2.38 0.66
CA LEU A 37 -6.43 -2.67 1.20
C LEU A 37 -5.82 -1.38 1.74
N TYR A 38 -5.64 -1.32 3.06
CA TYR A 38 -4.92 -0.24 3.73
C TYR A 38 -3.46 -0.65 3.91
N ALA A 39 -2.54 0.08 3.27
CA ALA A 39 -1.10 -0.10 3.47
C ALA A 39 -0.61 0.90 4.53
N GLY A 40 -0.24 0.40 5.70
CA GLY A 40 0.46 1.18 6.72
C GLY A 40 1.91 1.38 6.29
N LEU A 41 2.31 2.63 6.05
CA LEU A 41 3.65 2.96 5.53
C LEU A 41 4.44 3.81 6.53
N MET A 42 5.74 3.55 6.56
CA MET A 42 6.72 4.41 7.21
C MET A 42 7.65 5.00 6.14
N LEU A 43 7.75 6.33 6.08
CA LEU A 43 8.72 6.98 5.21
C LEU A 43 10.09 6.97 5.88
N THR A 44 11.07 6.38 5.20
CA THR A 44 12.45 6.28 5.67
C THR A 44 13.38 7.02 4.73
N THR A 45 14.66 7.18 5.10
CA THR A 45 15.69 7.75 4.21
C THR A 45 15.94 6.91 2.96
N GLU A 46 15.53 5.65 2.95
CA GLU A 46 15.65 4.71 1.82
C GLU A 46 14.35 4.62 0.98
N GLY A 47 13.33 5.41 1.33
CA GLY A 47 12.01 5.39 0.71
C GLY A 47 10.92 4.79 1.60
N PRO A 48 9.69 4.65 1.05
CA PRO A 48 8.54 4.11 1.78
C PRO A 48 8.73 2.62 2.07
N LYS A 49 8.46 2.22 3.33
CA LYS A 49 8.46 0.80 3.75
C LYS A 49 7.10 0.43 4.33
N VAL A 50 6.65 -0.79 4.03
CA VAL A 50 5.40 -1.35 4.58
C VAL A 50 5.63 -1.76 6.02
N VAL A 51 4.77 -1.25 6.91
CA VAL A 51 4.66 -1.69 8.31
C VAL A 51 3.66 -2.85 8.39
N GLU A 52 2.48 -2.66 7.81
CA GLU A 52 1.40 -3.65 7.83
C GLU A 52 0.40 -3.44 6.69
N PHE A 53 -0.41 -4.47 6.46
CA PHE A 53 -1.60 -4.40 5.62
C PHE A 53 -2.84 -4.68 6.46
N ASN A 54 -3.89 -3.87 6.28
CA ASN A 54 -5.21 -4.08 6.88
C ASN A 54 -6.26 -4.19 5.78
N CYS A 55 -7.12 -5.20 5.87
CA CYS A 55 -8.18 -5.49 4.88
C CYS A 55 -9.55 -4.97 5.32
N ARG A 56 -9.58 -3.75 5.87
CA ARG A 56 -10.79 -3.07 6.36
C ARG A 56 -10.64 -1.58 6.12
N PHE A 57 -11.75 -0.84 6.14
CA PHE A 57 -11.68 0.62 6.24
C PHE A 57 -10.84 0.98 7.46
N GLY A 58 -9.78 1.77 7.22
CA GLY A 58 -8.88 2.24 8.26
C GLY A 58 -9.53 3.33 9.09
N ASP A 59 -10.38 2.91 10.01
CA ASP A 59 -10.70 3.58 11.28
C ASP A 59 -10.57 2.49 12.36
N PRO A 60 -10.38 2.80 13.66
CA PRO A 60 -10.55 1.81 14.72
C PRO A 60 -11.85 1.01 14.56
#